data_AF-A0A835QQN9-F1
#
_entry.id   AF-A0A835QQN9-F1
#
_cell.length_a   1.000
_cell.length_b   1.000
_cell.length_c   1.000
_cell.angle_alpha   90.00
_cell.angle_beta   90.00
_cell.angle_gamma   90.00
#
_symmetry.space_group_name_H-M   'P 1'
#
loop_
_entity.id
_entity.type
_entity.pdbx_description
1 polymer ?
#
loop_
_entity_poly.entity_id
_entity_poly.type
_entity_poly.pdbx_seq_one_letter_code
_entity_poly.pdbx_strand_id
1 'polypeptide(L)' 'MASNSSSWQDSPPYPSAARLSDSLCFPQYTASLKCLEANYDDKSRCQNLFDDYKECKKKE' A
#
# COMPACT_ATOMS: atom_id res chain seq x y z
N MET A 1 17.07 -35.42 13.71
CA MET A 1 15.59 -35.35 13.78
C MET A 1 15.25 -33.87 13.79
N ALA A 2 14.75 -33.32 12.69
CA ALA A 2 14.55 -31.87 12.52
C ALA A 2 13.13 -31.47 12.97
N SER A 3 13.02 -30.50 13.88
CA SER A 3 11.74 -29.91 14.27
C SER A 3 11.63 -28.52 13.64
N ASN A 4 10.79 -28.51 12.61
CA ASN A 4 10.34 -27.38 11.81
C ASN A 4 9.38 -26.49 12.62
N SER A 5 9.59 -25.18 12.64
CA SER A 5 8.56 -24.18 13.02
C SER A 5 9.02 -22.79 12.56
N SER A 6 8.97 -22.56 11.25
CA SER A 6 9.05 -21.21 10.70
C SER A 6 7.82 -20.43 11.17
N SER A 7 8.04 -19.45 12.04
CA SER A 7 7.03 -18.48 12.45
C SER A 7 6.72 -17.53 11.29
N TRP A 8 6.06 -18.04 10.26
CA TRP A 8 5.36 -17.23 9.26
C TRP A 8 4.11 -16.71 9.96
N GLN A 9 4.30 -15.57 10.63
CA GLN A 9 3.23 -14.75 11.14
C GLN A 9 2.15 -14.62 10.07
N ASP A 10 0.96 -15.07 10.46
CA ASP A 10 -0.34 -14.74 9.92
C ASP A 10 -0.35 -13.30 9.39
N SER A 11 -0.17 -13.14 8.07
CA SER A 11 -0.51 -11.92 7.37
C SER A 11 -1.45 -12.37 6.27
N PRO A 12 -2.70 -11.87 6.24
CA PRO A 12 -3.66 -12.27 5.23
C PRO A 12 -3.04 -12.04 3.83
N PRO A 13 -3.33 -12.91 2.83
CA PRO A 13 -2.68 -12.90 1.52
C PRO A 13 -2.92 -11.62 0.70
N TYR A 14 -3.75 -10.73 1.21
CA TYR A 14 -3.88 -9.36 0.78
C TYR A 14 -4.24 -8.54 2.02
N PRO A 15 -3.53 -7.44 2.35
CA PRO A 15 -4.04 -6.49 3.32
C PRO A 15 -5.35 -5.97 2.72
N SER A 16 -6.46 -6.56 3.21
CA SER A 16 -7.80 -6.31 2.69
C SER A 16 -8.01 -4.81 2.64
N ALA A 17 -8.60 -4.30 1.56
CA ALA A 17 -8.83 -2.85 1.39
C ALA A 17 -9.41 -2.16 2.65
N ALA A 18 -10.10 -2.92 3.50
CA ALA A 18 -10.47 -2.56 4.87
C ALA A 18 -9.34 -1.96 5.74
N ARG A 19 -8.11 -2.52 5.71
CA ARG A 19 -6.93 -2.01 6.43
C ARG A 19 -6.31 -0.80 5.73
N LEU A 20 -6.45 -0.70 4.41
CA LEU A 20 -5.94 0.45 3.64
C LEU A 20 -6.78 1.69 3.91
N SER A 21 -8.10 1.55 4.06
CA SER A 21 -9.01 2.63 4.45
C SER A 21 -8.85 3.09 5.90
N ASP A 22 -8.32 2.23 6.75
CA ASP A 22 -8.02 2.52 8.17
C ASP A 22 -6.66 3.21 8.35
N SER A 23 -5.76 3.08 7.37
CA SER A 23 -4.47 3.79 7.37
C SER A 23 -4.66 5.30 7.33
N LEU A 24 -3.86 6.01 8.13
CA LEU A 24 -3.75 7.48 8.09
C LEU A 24 -3.26 7.98 6.70
N CYS A 25 -2.66 7.07 5.94
CA CYS A 25 -2.12 7.27 4.60
C CYS A 25 -3.11 6.97 3.47
N PHE A 26 -4.34 6.55 3.81
CA PHE A 26 -5.41 6.35 2.85
C PHE A 26 -5.69 7.55 1.93
N PRO A 27 -5.68 8.82 2.39
CA PRO A 27 -5.87 9.96 1.50
C PRO A 27 -4.79 10.07 0.40
N GLN A 28 -3.52 9.75 0.69
CA GLN A 28 -2.45 9.73 -0.31
C GLN A 28 -2.63 8.56 -1.29
N TYR A 29 -3.05 7.40 -0.79
CA TYR A 29 -3.39 6.25 -1.64
C TYR A 29 -4.55 6.55 -2.59
N THR A 30 -5.63 7.18 -2.11
CA THR A 30 -6.75 7.56 -2.97
C THR A 30 -6.38 8.68 -3.95
N ALA A 31 -5.51 9.62 -3.56
CA ALA A 31 -5.00 10.64 -4.48
C ALA A 31 -4.16 10.03 -5.62
N SER A 32 -3.27 9.08 -5.30
CA SER A 32 -2.48 8.37 -6.30
C SER A 32 -3.34 7.53 -7.26
N LEU A 33 -4.38 6.86 -6.76
CA LEU A 33 -5.36 6.16 -7.60
C LEU A 33 -6.11 7.10 -8.54
N LYS A 34 -6.63 8.23 -8.03
CA LYS A 34 -7.31 9.24 -8.87
C LYS A 34 -6.37 9.80 -9.95
N CYS A 35 -5.09 9.98 -9.62
CA CYS A 35 -4.10 10.42 -10.59
C CYS A 35 -3.91 9.38 -11.70
N LEU A 36 -3.87 8.08 -11.38
CA LEU A 36 -3.80 7.02 -12.38
C LEU A 36 -5.04 6.96 -13.27
N GLU A 37 -6.24 7.17 -12.69
CA GLU A 37 -7.49 7.24 -13.47
C GLU A 37 -7.46 8.40 -14.47
N ALA A 38 -6.94 9.57 -14.05
CA ALA A 38 -6.84 10.75 -14.90
C ALA A 38 -5.66 10.71 -15.90
N ASN A 39 -4.56 10.03 -15.55
CA ASN A 39 -3.32 9.96 -16.33
C ASN A 39 -2.97 8.50 -16.64
N TYR A 40 -3.94 7.75 -17.17
CA TYR A 40 -3.76 6.33 -17.50
C TYR A 40 -2.54 6.09 -18.41
N ASP A 41 -2.28 7.02 -19.34
CA ASP A 41 -1.19 6.97 -20.31
C ASP A 41 0.16 7.36 -19.69
N ASP A 42 0.17 8.27 -18.71
CA ASP A 42 1.39 8.83 -18.11
C ASP A 42 1.38 8.69 -16.58
N LYS A 43 1.51 7.43 -16.13
CA LYS A 43 1.55 7.04 -14.72
C LYS A 43 2.72 7.67 -13.95
N SER A 44 3.76 8.07 -14.67
CA SER A 44 4.96 8.72 -14.12
C SER A 44 4.62 10.00 -13.34
N ARG A 45 3.58 10.73 -13.76
CA ARG A 45 3.08 11.94 -13.08
C ARG A 45 2.53 11.68 -11.69
N CYS A 46 2.11 10.45 -11.42
CA CYS A 46 1.52 10.03 -10.16
C CYS A 46 2.54 9.42 -9.20
N GLN A 47 3.81 9.31 -9.63
CA GLN A 47 4.87 8.63 -8.88
C GLN A 47 5.08 9.26 -7.50
N ASN A 48 5.11 10.59 -7.41
CA ASN A 48 5.24 11.31 -6.14
C ASN A 48 4.13 10.96 -5.14
N LEU A 49 2.87 10.86 -5.60
CA LEU A 49 1.73 10.50 -4.72
C LEU A 49 1.86 9.09 -4.16
N PHE A 50 2.41 8.15 -4.95
CA PHE A 50 2.71 6.80 -4.48
C PHE A 50 3.91 6.75 -3.55
N ASP A 51 4.93 7.58 -3.77
CA ASP A 51 6.08 7.67 -2.88
C ASP A 51 5.71 8.33 -1.53
N ASP A 52 4.86 9.34 -1.54
CA ASP A 52 4.26 9.94 -0.33
C ASP A 52 3.42 8.92 0.44
N TYR A 53 2.59 8.13 -0.27
CA TYR A 53 1.84 7.03 0.35
C TYR A 53 2.79 5.99 0.99
N LYS A 54 3.85 5.59 0.28
CA LYS A 54 4.85 4.65 0.78
C LYS A 54 5.60 5.20 1.99
N GLU A 55 5.96 6.48 1.99
CA GLU A 55 6.63 7.11 3.14
C GLU A 55 5.69 7.21 4.34
N CYS A 56 4.44 7.62 4.10
CA CYS A 56 3.43 7.67 5.15
C CYS A 56 3.24 6.29 5.78
N LYS A 57 3.08 5.23 4.97
CA LYS A 57 2.88 3.86 5.45
C LYS A 57 4.07 3.30 6.23
N LYS A 58 5.29 3.83 6.02
CA LYS A 58 6.47 3.45 6.82
C LYS A 58 6.46 4.05 8.23
N LYS A 59 5.66 5.10 8.46
CA LYS A 59 5.54 5.80 9.75
C LYS A 59 4.34 5.32 10.58
N GLU A 60 3.50 4.46 10.01
CA GLU A 60 2.47 3.69 10.72
C GLU A 60 3.07 2.43 11.37
#